data_AF-A0A947RE42-F1
#
_entry.id   AF-A0A947RE42-F1
#
_cell.length_a   1.000
_cell.length_b   1.000
_cell.length_c   1.000
_cell.angle_alpha   90.00
_cell.angle_beta   90.00
_cell.angle_gamma   90.00
#
_symmetry.space_group_name_H-M   'P 1'
#
loop_
_entity.id
_entity.type
_entity.pdbx_description
1 polymer ?
#
loop_
_entity_poly.entity_id
_entity_poly.type
_entity_poly.pdbx_seq_one_letter_code
_entity_poly.pdbx_strand_id
1 'polypeptide(L)'
;MKSIFIITALILLSFCIAGCGSQEKNKSTVLAEVNGEQILLEDIYKNPSFAGIIDQYINEIMIRQEFKARNLVLNEADIEEEWSNFVKMRGQGDEEKILNDLKSQGVTKSFIWDQIKTQVMLKDIIDNEFPSTMEDARKEFEGNLSANQKMYSGNVLEKAENPETITFEDVSEVVLQNMKRRVFSQEAQSFMDTLKEEYINQGWIINFVKPDEIDTLTKIVPEGTVEKTQMDPHNTAPIRRTGKGDKPDDGSESDDAPAPEEPEEPEGHSGDG
;
A
#
# COMPACT_ATOMS: atom_id res chain seq x y z
N MET A 1 73.53 -44.35 3.01
CA MET A 1 72.97 -43.01 2.66
C MET A 1 71.64 -43.10 1.89
N LYS A 2 70.68 -43.92 2.34
CA LYS A 2 69.33 -44.01 1.74
C LYS A 2 68.20 -43.78 2.76
N SER A 3 68.53 -43.70 4.05
CA SER A 3 67.57 -43.62 5.16
C SER A 3 67.29 -42.18 5.64
N ILE A 4 68.02 -41.19 5.15
CA ILE A 4 67.89 -39.78 5.57
C ILE A 4 66.90 -38.99 4.67
N PHE A 5 66.64 -39.46 3.45
CA PHE A 5 65.71 -38.79 2.53
C PHE A 5 64.22 -39.08 2.79
N ILE A 6 63.90 -40.11 3.59
CA ILE A 6 62.50 -40.49 3.84
C ILE A 6 61.88 -39.66 4.97
N ILE A 7 62.68 -39.13 5.90
CA ILE A 7 62.18 -38.37 7.06
C ILE A 7 61.85 -36.92 6.68
N THR A 8 62.56 -36.33 5.69
CA THR A 8 62.29 -34.96 5.22
C THR A 8 61.03 -34.85 4.36
N ALA A 9 60.61 -35.94 3.69
CA ALA A 9 59.39 -35.98 2.89
C ALA A 9 58.11 -36.14 3.73
N LEU A 10 58.23 -36.58 4.99
CA LEU A 10 57.08 -36.77 5.89
C LEU A 10 56.76 -35.53 6.73
N ILE A 11 57.72 -34.62 6.90
CA ILE A 11 57.53 -33.35 7.64
C ILE A 11 56.92 -32.27 6.74
N LEU A 12 57.14 -32.32 5.42
CA LEU A 12 56.50 -31.43 4.43
C LEU A 12 55.04 -31.79 4.11
N LEU A 13 54.56 -32.96 4.52
CA LEU A 13 53.16 -33.37 4.35
C LEU A 13 52.27 -33.00 5.55
N SER A 14 52.86 -32.49 6.64
CA SER A 14 52.13 -32.18 7.88
C SER A 14 51.69 -30.71 8.00
N PHE A 15 51.95 -29.87 6.99
CA PHE A 15 51.62 -28.43 7.00
C PHE A 15 50.44 -28.05 6.09
N CYS A 16 49.70 -29.03 5.56
CA CYS A 16 48.53 -28.77 4.70
C CYS A 16 47.16 -29.02 5.38
N ILE A 17 47.11 -29.40 6.66
CA ILE A 17 45.84 -29.82 7.30
C ILE A 17 45.26 -28.76 8.27
N ALA A 18 45.98 -27.68 8.57
CA ALA A 18 45.51 -26.64 9.49
C ALA A 18 44.97 -25.36 8.81
N GLY A 19 44.50 -25.47 7.55
CA GLY A 19 44.05 -24.32 6.75
C GLY A 19 42.68 -24.45 6.07
N CYS A 20 42.02 -25.61 6.14
CA CYS A 20 40.61 -25.73 5.79
C CYS A 20 39.77 -25.40 7.03
N GLY A 21 39.92 -24.19 7.55
CA GLY A 21 38.83 -23.57 8.27
C GLY A 21 37.68 -23.52 7.28
N SER A 22 36.69 -24.37 7.48
CA SER A 22 35.39 -24.29 6.85
C SER A 22 34.80 -22.94 7.22
N GLN A 23 35.23 -21.88 6.53
CA GLN A 23 34.32 -20.80 6.22
C GLN A 23 33.21 -21.52 5.46
N GLU A 24 32.15 -21.88 6.18
CA GLU A 24 30.82 -21.96 5.62
C GLU A 24 30.59 -20.61 4.95
N LYS A 25 31.13 -20.46 3.73
CA LYS A 25 30.69 -19.46 2.78
C LYS A 25 29.23 -19.78 2.64
N ASN A 26 28.39 -18.99 3.30
CA ASN A 26 26.96 -18.95 3.13
C ASN A 26 26.70 -19.21 1.67
N LYS A 27 26.31 -20.45 1.32
CA LYS A 27 26.14 -20.86 -0.06
C LYS A 27 24.93 -20.06 -0.53
N SER A 28 25.21 -18.96 -1.21
CA SER A 28 24.18 -18.11 -1.75
C SER A 28 23.25 -18.99 -2.58
N THR A 29 21.94 -18.84 -2.36
CA THR A 29 20.94 -19.71 -2.99
C THR A 29 21.02 -19.50 -4.50
N VAL A 30 21.22 -20.58 -5.26
CA VAL A 30 21.18 -20.53 -6.73
C VAL A 30 19.73 -20.33 -7.15
N LEU A 31 19.45 -19.23 -7.84
CA LEU A 31 18.09 -18.89 -8.29
C LEU A 31 17.83 -19.34 -9.73
N ALA A 32 18.86 -19.29 -10.58
CA ALA A 32 18.78 -19.74 -11.97
C ALA A 32 20.18 -20.13 -12.50
N GLU A 33 20.21 -20.80 -13.66
CA GLU A 33 21.44 -21.09 -14.41
C GLU A 33 21.21 -20.76 -15.89
N VAL A 34 22.14 -20.02 -16.50
CA VAL A 34 22.11 -19.65 -17.92
C VAL A 34 23.45 -20.04 -18.54
N ASN A 35 23.45 -21.03 -19.43
CA ASN A 35 24.66 -21.54 -20.11
C ASN A 35 25.79 -21.98 -19.15
N GLY A 36 25.46 -22.54 -17.98
CA GLY A 36 26.44 -22.94 -16.98
C GLY A 36 26.89 -21.82 -16.04
N GLU A 37 26.43 -20.58 -16.24
CA GLU A 37 26.61 -19.48 -15.30
C GLU A 37 25.43 -19.45 -14.33
N GLN A 38 25.72 -19.53 -13.03
CA GLN A 38 24.72 -19.51 -11.97
C GLN A 38 24.38 -18.06 -11.61
N ILE A 39 23.09 -17.76 -11.51
CA ILE A 39 22.57 -16.52 -10.95
C ILE A 39 22.26 -16.79 -9.48
N LEU A 40 23.01 -16.15 -8.58
CA LEU A 40 22.88 -16.36 -7.16
C LEU A 40 21.97 -15.28 -6.53
N LEU A 41 21.36 -15.59 -5.40
CA LEU A 41 20.58 -14.63 -4.62
C LEU A 41 21.41 -13.41 -4.20
N GLU A 42 22.71 -13.60 -3.98
CA GLU A 42 23.64 -12.49 -3.70
C GLU A 42 23.78 -11.49 -4.85
N ASP A 43 23.56 -11.93 -6.09
CA ASP A 43 23.63 -11.05 -7.25
C ASP A 43 22.40 -10.15 -7.31
N ILE A 44 21.26 -10.65 -6.82
CA ILE A 44 20.06 -9.82 -6.62
C ILE A 44 20.30 -8.77 -5.52
N TYR A 45 20.94 -9.15 -4.41
CA TYR A 45 21.24 -8.21 -3.33
C TYR A 45 22.18 -7.06 -3.73
N LYS A 46 23.02 -7.29 -4.74
CA LYS A 46 23.90 -6.25 -5.31
C LYS A 46 23.14 -5.28 -6.24
N ASN A 47 21.92 -5.61 -6.65
CA ASN A 47 21.11 -4.75 -7.51
C ASN A 47 20.50 -3.59 -6.69
N PRO A 48 20.77 -2.31 -7.02
CA PRO A 48 20.21 -1.17 -6.31
C PRO A 48 18.68 -1.18 -6.24
N SER A 49 18.00 -1.72 -7.24
CA SER A 49 16.54 -1.83 -7.26
C SER A 49 16.00 -2.78 -6.19
N PHE A 50 16.80 -3.75 -5.74
CA PHE A 50 16.37 -4.69 -4.71
C PHE A 50 16.16 -4.00 -3.36
N ALA A 51 17.05 -3.07 -2.99
CA ALA A 51 16.90 -2.30 -1.77
C ALA A 51 15.58 -1.51 -1.76
N GLY A 52 15.23 -0.86 -2.88
CA GLY A 52 13.97 -0.15 -3.01
C GLY A 52 12.73 -1.05 -2.90
N ILE A 53 12.80 -2.27 -3.44
CA ILE A 53 11.72 -3.27 -3.29
C ILE A 53 11.55 -3.66 -1.82
N ILE A 54 12.65 -3.93 -1.11
CA ILE A 54 12.59 -4.28 0.31
C ILE A 54 12.08 -3.11 1.16
N ASP A 55 12.54 -1.88 0.91
CA ASP A 55 12.06 -0.69 1.60
C ASP A 55 10.55 -0.50 1.40
N GLN A 56 10.03 -0.76 0.20
CA GLN A 56 8.59 -0.75 -0.06
C GLN A 56 7.86 -1.79 0.82
N TYR A 57 8.34 -3.04 0.88
CA TYR A 57 7.74 -4.07 1.73
C TYR A 57 7.79 -3.72 3.22
N ILE A 58 8.89 -3.13 3.69
CA ILE A 58 9.02 -2.67 5.08
C ILE A 58 7.97 -1.60 5.37
N ASN A 59 7.82 -0.61 4.49
CA ASN A 59 6.80 0.44 4.62
C ASN A 59 5.38 -0.16 4.63
N GLU A 60 5.08 -1.12 3.75
CA GLU A 60 3.77 -1.80 3.73
C GLU A 60 3.46 -2.53 5.04
N ILE A 61 4.47 -3.20 5.63
CA ILE A 61 4.33 -3.88 6.92
C ILE A 61 4.09 -2.86 8.04
N MET A 62 4.88 -1.79 8.08
CA MET A 62 4.74 -0.73 9.10
C MET A 62 3.36 -0.07 9.04
N ILE A 63 2.87 0.25 7.84
CA ILE A 63 1.52 0.84 7.65
C ILE A 63 0.45 -0.11 8.19
N ARG A 64 0.53 -1.41 7.88
CA ARG A 64 -0.44 -2.41 8.36
C ARG A 64 -0.40 -2.58 9.87
N GLN A 65 0.78 -2.49 10.48
CA GLN A 65 0.95 -2.58 11.93
C GLN A 65 0.38 -1.33 12.61
N GLU A 66 0.68 -0.15 12.09
CA GLU A 66 0.20 1.12 12.62
C GLU A 66 -1.32 1.27 12.48
N PHE A 67 -1.88 0.89 11.32
CA PHE A 67 -3.34 0.89 11.09
C PHE A 67 -4.07 0.04 12.15
N LYS A 68 -3.53 -1.14 12.45
CA LYS A 68 -4.06 -2.02 13.50
C LYS A 68 -3.85 -1.44 14.90
N ALA A 69 -2.69 -0.86 15.19
CA ALA A 69 -2.40 -0.25 16.49
C ALA A 69 -3.40 0.89 16.82
N ARG A 70 -3.84 1.62 15.80
CA ARG A 70 -4.87 2.66 15.90
C ARG A 70 -6.31 2.13 15.96
N ASN A 71 -6.52 0.81 15.91
CA ASN A 71 -7.84 0.17 15.87
C ASN A 71 -8.72 0.67 14.71
N LEU A 72 -8.11 1.05 13.59
CA LEU A 72 -8.84 1.41 12.38
C LEU A 72 -9.37 0.15 11.70
N VAL A 73 -10.47 0.29 10.97
CA VAL A 73 -11.12 -0.80 10.25
C VAL A 73 -11.11 -0.46 8.78
N LEU A 74 -10.58 -1.37 7.97
CA LEU A 74 -10.49 -1.19 6.52
C LEU A 74 -11.87 -1.42 5.90
N ASN A 75 -12.37 -0.42 5.19
CA ASN A 75 -13.64 -0.48 4.49
C ASN A 75 -13.44 -1.01 3.06
N GLU A 76 -14.21 -2.03 2.67
CA GLU A 76 -14.11 -2.64 1.35
C GLU A 76 -14.53 -1.68 0.23
N ALA A 77 -15.50 -0.80 0.49
CA ALA A 77 -15.96 0.18 -0.49
C ALA A 77 -14.85 1.16 -0.90
N ASP A 78 -13.99 1.56 0.04
CA ASP A 78 -12.90 2.50 -0.23
C ASP A 78 -11.81 1.84 -1.10
N ILE A 79 -11.58 0.53 -0.93
CA ILE A 79 -10.66 -0.24 -1.78
C ILE A 79 -11.23 -0.37 -3.20
N GLU A 80 -12.52 -0.67 -3.31
CA GLU A 80 -13.21 -0.77 -4.61
C GLU A 80 -13.20 0.58 -5.35
N GLU A 81 -13.40 1.69 -4.63
CA GLU A 81 -13.31 3.04 -5.19
C GLU A 81 -11.90 3.32 -5.71
N GLU A 82 -10.86 3.05 -4.92
CA GLU A 82 -9.47 3.26 -5.37
C GLU A 82 -9.07 2.31 -6.51
N TRP A 83 -9.60 1.08 -6.56
CA TRP A 83 -9.44 0.19 -7.72
C TRP A 83 -10.11 0.76 -8.97
N SER A 84 -11.34 1.26 -8.84
CA SER A 84 -12.06 1.92 -9.94
C SER A 84 -11.30 3.14 -10.46
N ASN A 85 -10.77 3.96 -9.55
CA ASN A 85 -9.93 5.11 -9.90
C ASN A 85 -8.66 4.69 -10.63
N PHE A 86 -7.98 3.64 -10.15
CA PHE A 86 -6.83 3.05 -10.81
C PHE A 86 -7.18 2.58 -12.23
N VAL A 87 -8.31 1.89 -12.40
CA VAL A 87 -8.81 1.42 -13.71
C VAL A 87 -9.09 2.58 -14.65
N LYS A 88 -9.77 3.62 -14.16
CA LYS A 88 -10.07 4.84 -14.92
C LYS A 88 -8.79 5.56 -15.36
N MET A 89 -7.82 5.70 -14.48
CA MET A 89 -6.57 6.44 -14.77
C MET A 89 -5.60 5.67 -15.67
N ARG A 90 -5.43 4.36 -15.45
CA ARG A 90 -4.45 3.55 -16.18
C ARG A 90 -5.02 2.89 -17.43
N GLY A 91 -6.27 2.47 -17.38
CA GLY A 91 -6.95 1.69 -18.43
C GLY A 91 -7.97 2.49 -19.21
N GLN A 92 -8.15 3.78 -18.88
CA GLN A 92 -9.21 4.60 -19.47
C GLN A 92 -10.61 4.01 -19.22
N GLY A 93 -10.78 3.28 -18.10
CA GLY A 93 -12.01 2.59 -17.72
C GLY A 93 -12.09 1.12 -18.15
N ASP A 94 -11.11 0.61 -18.91
CA ASP A 94 -11.09 -0.80 -19.34
C ASP A 94 -10.22 -1.65 -18.39
N GLU A 95 -10.87 -2.41 -17.51
CA GLU A 95 -10.19 -3.30 -16.56
C GLU A 95 -9.47 -4.46 -17.26
N GLU A 96 -10.07 -5.05 -18.29
CA GLU A 96 -9.50 -6.21 -18.99
C GLU A 96 -8.18 -5.84 -19.66
N LYS A 97 -8.14 -4.66 -20.30
CA LYS A 97 -6.92 -4.10 -20.87
C LYS A 97 -5.79 -3.99 -19.84
N ILE A 98 -6.08 -3.41 -18.67
CA ILE A 98 -5.07 -3.29 -17.59
C ILE A 98 -4.59 -4.65 -17.11
N LEU A 99 -5.51 -5.59 -16.89
CA LEU A 99 -5.14 -6.92 -16.40
C LEU A 99 -4.26 -7.67 -17.41
N ASN A 100 -4.51 -7.52 -18.71
CA ASN A 100 -3.67 -8.06 -19.76
C ASN A 100 -2.27 -7.40 -19.78
N ASP A 101 -2.22 -6.07 -19.64
CA ASP A 101 -0.97 -5.31 -19.56
C ASP A 101 -0.14 -5.70 -18.32
N LEU A 102 -0.78 -5.86 -17.15
CA LEU A 102 -0.14 -6.30 -15.91
C LEU A 102 0.38 -7.73 -16.00
N LYS A 103 -0.41 -8.64 -16.60
CA LYS A 103 -0.02 -10.03 -16.81
C LYS A 103 1.24 -10.14 -17.65
N SER A 104 1.40 -9.29 -18.68
CA SER A 104 2.62 -9.24 -19.49
C SER A 104 3.87 -8.86 -18.70
N GLN A 105 3.71 -8.15 -17.57
CA GLN A 105 4.77 -7.74 -16.65
C GLN A 105 4.95 -8.73 -15.49
N GLY A 106 4.20 -9.84 -15.47
CA GLY A 106 4.19 -10.79 -14.37
C GLY A 106 3.50 -10.29 -13.10
N VAL A 107 2.69 -9.23 -13.21
CA VAL A 107 1.95 -8.63 -12.09
C VAL A 107 0.52 -9.17 -12.08
N THR A 108 0.02 -9.51 -10.89
CA THR A 108 -1.35 -10.04 -10.71
C THR A 108 -2.30 -8.97 -10.19
N LYS A 109 -3.61 -9.14 -10.41
CA LYS A 109 -4.65 -8.29 -9.79
C LYS A 109 -4.51 -8.26 -8.26
N SER A 110 -4.27 -9.42 -7.64
CA SER A 110 -4.10 -9.53 -6.19
C SER A 110 -2.96 -8.66 -5.68
N PHE A 111 -1.84 -8.61 -6.40
CA PHE A 111 -0.71 -7.77 -6.01
C PHE A 111 -1.09 -6.28 -5.99
N ILE A 112 -1.73 -5.78 -7.06
CA ILE A 112 -2.18 -4.38 -7.11
C ILE A 112 -3.25 -4.11 -6.04
N TRP A 113 -4.17 -5.05 -5.84
CA TRP A 113 -5.20 -4.95 -4.83
C TRP A 113 -4.61 -4.80 -3.42
N ASP A 114 -3.56 -5.55 -3.10
CA ASP A 114 -2.87 -5.44 -1.82
C ASP A 114 -2.09 -4.13 -1.69
N GLN A 115 -1.56 -3.57 -2.78
CA GLN A 115 -0.97 -2.22 -2.78
C GLN A 115 -2.03 -1.14 -2.52
N ILE A 116 -3.20 -1.24 -3.16
CA ILE A 116 -4.32 -0.31 -2.94
C ILE A 116 -4.78 -0.38 -1.48
N LYS A 117 -4.94 -1.59 -0.92
CA LYS A 117 -5.27 -1.74 0.51
C LYS A 117 -4.30 -0.99 1.40
N THR A 118 -2.99 -1.13 1.17
CA THR A 118 -1.99 -0.41 1.96
C THR A 118 -2.11 1.11 1.77
N GLN A 119 -2.39 1.58 0.56
CA GLN A 119 -2.60 3.02 0.31
C GLN A 119 -3.84 3.57 1.03
N VAL A 120 -4.96 2.83 1.00
CA VAL A 120 -6.18 3.17 1.76
C VAL A 120 -5.88 3.22 3.26
N MET A 121 -5.17 2.23 3.80
CA MET A 121 -4.76 2.24 5.21
C MET A 121 -3.92 3.48 5.57
N LEU A 122 -2.94 3.83 4.73
CA LEU A 122 -2.12 5.02 4.97
C LEU A 122 -2.96 6.30 4.89
N LYS A 123 -3.86 6.39 3.90
CA LYS A 123 -4.78 7.52 3.74
C LYS A 123 -5.64 7.69 4.99
N ASP A 124 -6.22 6.62 5.51
CA ASP A 124 -7.03 6.65 6.73
C ASP A 124 -6.22 7.07 7.96
N ILE A 125 -4.97 6.57 8.10
CA ILE A 125 -4.08 7.00 9.19
C ILE A 125 -3.85 8.51 9.13
N ILE A 126 -3.51 9.03 7.94
CA ILE A 126 -3.24 10.45 7.73
C ILE A 126 -4.49 11.29 7.93
N ASP A 127 -5.65 10.87 7.42
CA ASP A 127 -6.92 11.56 7.60
C ASP A 127 -7.34 11.63 9.08
N ASN A 128 -6.97 10.63 9.90
CA ASN A 128 -7.23 10.63 11.35
C ASN A 128 -6.22 11.49 12.12
N GLU A 129 -4.95 11.50 11.72
CA GLU A 129 -3.89 12.30 12.37
C GLU A 129 -4.02 13.80 12.02
N PHE A 130 -4.35 14.10 10.76
CA PHE A 130 -4.41 15.44 10.18
C PHE A 130 -5.81 15.70 9.60
N PRO A 131 -6.84 15.80 10.45
CA PRO A 131 -8.22 15.91 9.98
C PRO A 131 -8.43 17.20 9.18
N SER A 132 -8.94 17.06 7.96
CA SER A 132 -9.45 18.18 7.17
C SER A 132 -10.93 18.40 7.49
N THR A 133 -11.30 19.61 7.89
CA THR A 133 -12.69 19.92 8.26
C THR A 133 -13.43 20.67 7.15
N MET A 134 -14.77 20.64 7.21
CA MET A 134 -15.61 21.41 6.29
C MET A 134 -15.43 22.93 6.49
N GLU A 135 -15.05 23.37 7.68
CA GLU A 135 -14.72 24.77 7.94
C GLU A 135 -13.44 25.18 7.21
N ASP A 136 -12.43 24.32 7.20
CA ASP A 136 -11.19 24.57 6.47
C ASP A 136 -11.42 24.59 4.95
N ALA A 137 -12.27 23.67 4.45
CA ALA A 137 -12.71 23.66 3.07
C ALA A 137 -13.44 24.95 2.66
N ARG A 138 -14.33 25.45 3.52
CA ARG A 138 -15.01 26.72 3.27
C ARG A 138 -14.02 27.88 3.23
N LYS A 139 -13.12 27.98 4.21
CA LYS A 139 -12.09 29.02 4.27
C LYS A 139 -11.19 29.01 3.04
N GLU A 140 -10.80 27.83 2.57
CA GLU A 140 -9.98 27.70 1.36
C GLU A 140 -10.73 28.17 0.11
N PHE A 141 -11.99 27.75 -0.04
CA PHE A 141 -12.81 28.15 -1.17
C PHE A 141 -13.01 29.67 -1.20
N GLU A 142 -13.39 30.26 -0.08
CA GLU A 142 -13.67 31.70 0.05
C GLU A 142 -12.39 32.56 -0.01
N GLY A 143 -11.25 32.03 0.40
CA GLY A 143 -9.96 32.74 0.40
C GLY A 143 -9.48 33.17 -0.99
N ASN A 144 -9.93 32.50 -2.05
CA ASN A 144 -9.71 32.92 -3.44
C ASN A 144 -10.93 32.58 -4.31
N LEU A 145 -12.08 33.14 -3.93
CA LEU A 145 -13.38 32.82 -4.52
C LEU A 145 -13.38 32.79 -6.06
N SER A 146 -12.89 33.84 -6.71
CA SER A 146 -12.88 33.95 -8.18
C SER A 146 -12.02 32.88 -8.86
N ALA A 147 -10.84 32.55 -8.32
CA ALA A 147 -10.01 31.50 -8.90
C ALA A 147 -10.60 30.11 -8.64
N ASN A 148 -11.12 29.89 -7.44
CA ASN A 148 -11.70 28.61 -7.05
C ASN A 148 -12.99 28.32 -7.82
N GLN A 149 -13.89 29.28 -7.97
CA GLN A 149 -15.09 29.15 -8.81
C GLN A 149 -14.75 28.68 -10.23
N LYS A 150 -13.71 29.25 -10.85
CA LYS A 150 -13.22 28.83 -12.18
C LYS A 150 -12.56 27.44 -12.18
N MET A 151 -11.81 27.11 -11.12
CA MET A 151 -11.15 25.81 -11.00
C MET A 151 -12.16 24.68 -10.81
N TYR A 152 -13.20 24.91 -10.01
CA TYR A 152 -14.20 23.90 -9.68
C TYR A 152 -15.33 23.81 -10.71
N SER A 153 -15.58 24.86 -11.51
CA SER A 153 -16.57 24.81 -12.59
C SER A 153 -16.32 23.70 -13.60
N GLY A 154 -15.06 23.40 -13.91
CA GLY A 154 -14.71 22.34 -14.86
C GLY A 154 -14.84 20.91 -14.30
N ASN A 155 -14.86 20.74 -12.98
CA ASN A 155 -14.82 19.43 -12.33
C ASN A 155 -16.17 18.95 -11.81
N VAL A 156 -17.07 19.88 -11.44
CA VAL A 156 -18.33 19.53 -10.75
C VAL A 156 -19.54 19.70 -11.66
N LEU A 157 -19.45 20.54 -12.69
CA LEU A 157 -20.60 20.92 -13.47
C LEU A 157 -20.24 21.05 -14.95
N GLU A 158 -20.44 19.98 -15.72
CA GLU A 158 -20.71 20.09 -17.17
C GLU A 158 -21.87 21.07 -17.48
N LYS A 159 -22.61 21.51 -16.46
CA LYS A 159 -23.83 22.32 -16.53
C LYS A 159 -23.73 23.75 -15.97
N ALA A 160 -22.58 24.19 -15.45
CA ALA A 160 -22.46 25.57 -14.98
C ALA A 160 -22.23 26.50 -16.17
N GLU A 161 -23.32 27.05 -16.73
CA GLU A 161 -23.22 28.06 -17.78
C GLU A 161 -22.43 29.31 -17.33
N ASN A 162 -22.37 29.57 -16.02
CA ASN A 162 -21.60 30.65 -15.43
C ASN A 162 -20.80 30.19 -14.20
N PRO A 163 -19.45 30.12 -14.25
CA PRO A 163 -18.61 29.77 -13.11
C PRO A 163 -18.81 30.67 -11.87
N GLU A 164 -19.20 31.93 -12.06
CA GLU A 164 -19.37 32.90 -10.97
C GLU A 164 -20.58 32.61 -10.06
N THR A 165 -21.50 31.74 -10.51
CA THR A 165 -22.67 31.34 -9.70
C THR A 165 -22.40 30.15 -8.79
N ILE A 166 -21.22 29.53 -8.89
CA ILE A 166 -20.86 28.37 -8.08
C ILE A 166 -20.65 28.82 -6.63
N THR A 167 -21.41 28.23 -5.73
CA THR A 167 -21.29 28.44 -4.28
C THR A 167 -20.40 27.38 -3.65
N PHE A 168 -20.00 27.58 -2.39
CA PHE A 168 -19.24 26.56 -1.67
C PHE A 168 -20.07 25.29 -1.50
N GLU A 169 -21.36 25.42 -1.21
CA GLU A 169 -22.27 24.30 -1.00
C GLU A 169 -22.29 23.37 -2.23
N ASP A 170 -22.26 23.94 -3.44
CA ASP A 170 -22.24 23.18 -4.70
C ASP A 170 -20.99 22.32 -4.87
N VAL A 171 -19.86 22.74 -4.29
CA VAL A 171 -18.54 22.10 -4.51
C VAL A 171 -17.86 21.63 -3.23
N SER A 172 -18.55 21.69 -2.09
CA SER A 172 -17.99 21.51 -0.75
C SER A 172 -17.23 20.19 -0.61
N GLU A 173 -17.84 19.09 -1.05
CA GLU A 173 -17.21 17.76 -1.06
C GLU A 173 -15.96 17.70 -1.93
N VAL A 174 -15.98 18.33 -3.12
CA VAL A 174 -14.85 18.31 -4.04
C VAL A 174 -13.68 19.14 -3.50
N VAL A 175 -13.99 20.28 -2.86
CA VAL A 175 -12.98 21.09 -2.15
C VAL A 175 -12.37 20.28 -1.01
N LEU A 176 -13.20 19.64 -0.17
CA LEU A 176 -12.73 18.83 0.95
C LEU A 176 -11.85 17.66 0.48
N GLN A 177 -12.25 16.94 -0.57
CA GLN A 177 -11.46 15.85 -1.14
C GLN A 177 -10.13 16.34 -1.76
N ASN A 178 -10.11 17.52 -2.38
CA ASN A 178 -8.86 18.13 -2.86
C ASN A 178 -7.92 18.50 -1.71
N MET A 179 -8.47 19.02 -0.61
CA MET A 179 -7.70 19.32 0.59
C MET A 179 -7.09 18.07 1.19
N LYS A 180 -7.89 17.03 1.40
CA LYS A 180 -7.42 15.73 1.91
C LYS A 180 -6.29 15.17 1.05
N ARG A 181 -6.44 15.20 -0.28
CA ARG A 181 -5.36 14.78 -1.20
C ARG A 181 -4.09 15.60 -1.04
N ARG A 182 -4.21 16.91 -0.83
CA ARG A 182 -3.05 17.78 -0.61
C ARG A 182 -2.38 17.50 0.75
N VAL A 183 -3.15 17.39 1.82
CA VAL A 183 -2.66 17.01 3.15
C VAL A 183 -1.95 15.66 3.07
N PHE A 184 -2.58 14.66 2.45
CA PHE A 184 -1.95 13.36 2.20
C PHE A 184 -0.61 13.50 1.47
N SER A 185 -0.56 14.26 0.38
CA SER A 185 0.67 14.46 -0.40
C SER A 185 1.78 15.18 0.38
N GLN A 186 1.42 16.03 1.34
CA GLN A 186 2.36 16.79 2.17
C GLN A 186 2.85 15.98 3.37
N GLU A 187 1.93 15.32 4.07
CA GLU A 187 2.18 14.71 5.37
C GLU A 187 2.59 13.24 5.27
N ALA A 188 2.17 12.49 4.24
CA ALA A 188 2.41 11.05 4.19
C ALA A 188 3.89 10.67 4.28
N GLN A 189 4.78 11.41 3.60
CA GLN A 189 6.22 11.13 3.67
C GLN A 189 6.80 11.44 5.05
N SER A 190 6.49 12.62 5.61
CA SER A 190 6.97 13.02 6.94
C SER A 190 6.46 12.08 8.03
N PHE A 191 5.21 11.63 7.91
CA PHE A 191 4.63 10.62 8.78
C PHE A 191 5.40 9.30 8.69
N MET A 192 5.67 8.80 7.48
CA MET A 192 6.42 7.55 7.30
C MET A 192 7.84 7.64 7.84
N ASP A 193 8.52 8.79 7.68
CA ASP A 193 9.85 9.01 8.24
C ASP A 193 9.83 9.00 9.77
N THR A 194 8.84 9.66 10.37
CA THR A 194 8.64 9.67 11.83
C THR A 194 8.35 8.27 12.36
N LEU A 195 7.42 7.55 11.72
CA LEU A 195 7.07 6.17 12.07
C LEU A 195 8.30 5.26 11.97
N LYS A 196 9.13 5.46 10.95
CA LYS A 196 10.38 4.72 10.75
C LYS A 196 11.36 4.96 11.90
N GLU A 197 11.54 6.20 12.32
CA GLU A 197 12.38 6.55 13.48
C GLU A 197 11.84 5.95 14.79
N GLU A 198 10.52 5.98 15.00
CA GLU A 198 9.90 5.38 16.19
C GLU A 198 10.16 3.87 16.27
N TYR A 199 10.04 3.16 15.15
CA TYR A 199 10.33 1.73 15.09
C TYR A 199 11.81 1.45 15.37
N ILE A 200 12.74 2.24 14.82
CA ILE A 200 14.18 2.13 15.15
C ILE A 200 14.39 2.31 16.66
N ASN A 201 13.78 3.34 17.25
CA ASN A 201 13.96 3.68 18.66
C ASN A 201 13.38 2.60 19.60
N GLN A 202 12.38 1.85 19.14
CA GLN A 202 11.84 0.67 19.83
C GLN A 202 12.69 -0.60 19.62
N GLY A 203 13.77 -0.52 18.83
CA GLY A 203 14.68 -1.63 18.57
C GLY A 203 14.24 -2.55 17.41
N TRP A 204 13.26 -2.14 16.60
CA TRP A 204 12.86 -2.91 15.42
C TRP A 204 13.92 -2.79 14.32
N ILE A 205 14.16 -3.92 13.66
CA ILE A 205 15.02 -3.97 12.47
C ILE A 205 14.17 -3.58 11.27
N ILE A 206 14.42 -2.40 10.74
CA ILE A 206 13.67 -1.81 9.62
C ILE A 206 14.56 -1.49 8.42
N ASN A 207 15.76 -2.06 8.38
CA ASN A 207 16.69 -1.92 7.27
C ASN A 207 16.84 -3.26 6.57
N PHE A 208 17.18 -3.20 5.28
CA PHE A 208 17.67 -4.38 4.59
C PHE A 208 18.93 -4.90 5.28
N VAL A 209 18.84 -6.12 5.81
CA VAL A 209 19.97 -6.79 6.45
C VAL A 209 20.73 -7.56 5.40
N LYS A 210 22.02 -7.25 5.26
CA LYS A 210 22.86 -7.95 4.29
C LYS A 210 23.04 -9.41 4.70
N PRO A 211 23.32 -10.33 3.75
CA PRO A 211 23.44 -11.76 4.06
C PRO A 211 24.43 -12.09 5.16
N ASP A 212 25.54 -11.36 5.24
CA ASP A 212 26.58 -11.49 6.24
C ASP A 212 26.18 -10.95 7.63
N GLU A 213 25.09 -10.19 7.70
CA GLU A 213 24.53 -9.61 8.92
C GLU A 213 23.32 -10.40 9.45
N ILE A 214 22.76 -11.35 8.68
CA ILE A 214 21.56 -12.12 9.08
C ILE A 214 21.77 -12.86 10.42
N ASP A 215 22.95 -13.44 10.63
CA ASP A 215 23.30 -14.16 11.87
C ASP A 215 23.37 -13.25 13.11
N THR A 216 23.37 -11.93 12.92
CA THR A 216 23.32 -10.96 14.02
C THR A 216 21.88 -10.67 14.44
N LEU A 217 20.88 -10.83 13.55
CA LEU A 217 19.48 -10.54 13.87
C LEU A 217 18.87 -11.57 14.82
N THR A 218 19.24 -12.85 14.67
CA THR A 218 18.77 -13.94 15.53
C THR A 218 19.16 -13.74 17.00
N LYS A 219 20.13 -12.85 17.29
CA LYS A 219 20.58 -12.53 18.65
C LYS A 219 19.88 -11.30 19.24
N ILE A 220 19.26 -10.46 18.40
CA ILE A 220 18.70 -9.16 18.82
C ILE A 220 17.20 -9.24 19.10
N VAL A 221 16.47 -10.17 18.47
CA VAL A 221 15.09 -10.46 18.86
C VAL A 221 15.13 -11.05 20.28
N PRO A 222 14.69 -10.32 21.33
CA PRO A 222 14.70 -10.86 22.67
C PRO A 222 13.81 -12.10 22.65
N GLU A 223 14.27 -13.22 23.23
CA GLU A 223 13.54 -14.50 23.27
C GLU A 223 12.12 -14.40 23.90
N GLY A 224 11.72 -13.21 24.39
CA GLY A 224 10.39 -12.93 24.94
C GLY A 224 9.49 -11.96 24.14
N THR A 225 9.93 -11.36 23.03
CA THR A 225 9.10 -10.34 22.31
C THR A 225 8.31 -10.89 21.13
N VAL A 226 8.58 -12.13 20.70
CA VAL A 226 7.65 -12.85 19.82
C VAL A 226 6.61 -13.52 20.71
N GLU A 227 5.77 -12.72 21.35
CA GLU A 227 4.46 -13.24 21.73
C GLU A 227 3.82 -13.64 20.40
N LYS A 228 3.75 -14.95 20.15
CA LYS A 228 3.02 -15.46 18.99
C LYS A 228 1.62 -14.92 19.13
N THR A 229 1.32 -13.81 18.46
CA THR A 229 -0.03 -13.42 18.13
C THR A 229 -0.50 -14.50 17.16
N GLN A 230 -0.85 -15.67 17.68
CA GLN A 230 -1.90 -16.45 17.07
C GLN A 230 -3.06 -15.47 17.00
N MET A 231 -3.30 -14.93 15.81
CA MET A 231 -4.59 -14.36 15.47
C MET A 231 -5.60 -15.44 15.82
N ASP A 232 -6.23 -15.31 16.99
CA ASP A 232 -7.40 -16.10 17.31
C ASP A 232 -8.52 -15.55 16.41
N PRO A 233 -8.99 -16.30 15.41
CA PRO A 233 -10.05 -15.85 14.52
C PRO A 233 -11.39 -15.67 15.25
N HIS A 234 -11.46 -15.96 16.56
CA HIS A 234 -12.67 -15.87 17.37
C HIS A 234 -12.59 -14.88 18.52
N ASN A 235 -11.53 -14.08 18.67
CA ASN A 235 -11.49 -13.03 19.69
C ASN A 235 -12.26 -11.77 19.22
N THR A 236 -13.58 -11.88 19.09
CA THR A 236 -14.48 -10.73 19.10
C THR A 236 -14.57 -10.22 20.53
N ALA A 237 -13.69 -9.28 20.90
CA ALA A 237 -13.88 -8.54 22.15
C ALA A 237 -15.29 -7.91 22.15
N PRO A 238 -16.01 -7.96 23.29
CA PRO A 238 -17.39 -7.50 23.33
C PRO A 238 -17.46 -6.00 23.05
N ILE A 239 -18.22 -5.65 22.01
CA ILE A 239 -18.55 -4.28 21.62
C ILE A 239 -19.18 -3.58 22.82
N ARG A 240 -18.45 -2.65 23.46
CA ARG A 240 -19.03 -1.67 24.38
C ARG A 240 -19.84 -0.67 23.56
N ARG A 241 -21.11 -0.97 23.33
CA ARG A 241 -22.12 0.02 22.94
C ARG A 241 -22.38 0.93 24.14
N THR A 242 -21.83 2.14 24.15
CA THR A 242 -22.38 3.22 24.98
C THR A 242 -23.64 3.75 24.30
N GLY A 243 -24.77 3.14 24.65
CA GLY A 243 -26.09 3.61 24.27
C GLY A 243 -26.51 4.81 25.12
N LYS A 244 -26.86 5.90 24.44
CA LYS A 244 -27.77 6.95 24.87
C LYS A 244 -28.50 7.31 23.56
N GLY A 245 -29.62 6.68 23.22
CA GLY A 245 -30.87 6.69 23.97
C GLY A 245 -31.71 7.79 23.33
N ASP A 246 -32.52 7.42 22.34
CA ASP A 246 -33.84 7.99 22.05
C ASP A 246 -34.58 7.05 21.09
N LYS A 247 -35.89 6.95 21.29
CA LYS A 247 -36.85 6.00 20.73
C LYS A 247 -38.07 6.82 20.24
N PRO A 248 -39.02 6.16 19.59
CA PRO A 248 -39.18 6.01 18.15
C PRO A 248 -40.08 7.11 17.56
N ASP A 249 -39.95 7.38 16.26
CA ASP A 249 -41.03 8.05 15.51
C ASP A 249 -41.61 7.11 14.46
N ASP A 250 -42.94 7.18 14.42
CA ASP A 250 -43.95 6.41 13.73
C ASP A 250 -44.15 6.97 12.32
N GLY A 251 -44.52 6.13 11.35
CA GLY A 251 -44.86 6.60 10.01
C GLY A 251 -44.49 5.63 8.90
N SER A 252 -45.10 4.45 8.88
CA SER A 252 -45.17 3.63 7.67
C SER A 252 -46.33 4.12 6.80
N GLU A 253 -46.03 4.90 5.76
CA GLU A 253 -46.94 5.14 4.65
C GLU A 253 -46.31 4.54 3.39
N SER A 254 -46.95 3.48 2.90
CA SER A 254 -46.57 2.73 1.71
C SER A 254 -47.22 3.39 0.50
N ASP A 255 -46.44 4.10 -0.30
CA ASP A 255 -46.88 4.58 -1.61
C ASP A 255 -46.48 3.60 -2.71
N ASP A 256 -47.51 3.18 -3.44
CA ASP A 256 -47.48 2.33 -4.62
C ASP A 256 -46.55 2.90 -5.71
N ALA A 257 -45.55 2.12 -6.10
CA ALA A 257 -44.76 2.38 -7.30
C ALA A 257 -45.50 1.86 -8.54
N PRO A 258 -45.80 2.70 -9.56
CA PRO A 258 -46.32 2.23 -10.84
C PRO A 258 -45.25 1.48 -11.63
N ALA A 259 -45.70 0.48 -12.38
CA ALA A 259 -44.88 -0.37 -13.25
C ALA A 259 -44.13 0.45 -14.33
N PRO A 260 -42.92 0.04 -14.72
CA PRO A 260 -42.18 0.69 -15.80
C PRO A 260 -42.86 0.47 -17.15
N GLU A 261 -43.09 1.56 -17.88
CA GLU A 261 -43.53 1.55 -19.28
C GLU A 261 -42.46 0.92 -20.18
N GLU A 262 -42.92 0.10 -21.13
CA GLU A 262 -42.09 -0.53 -22.15
C GLU A 262 -41.44 0.53 -23.06
N PRO A 263 -40.17 0.35 -23.46
CA PRO A 263 -39.53 1.27 -24.41
C PRO A 263 -40.12 1.11 -25.81
N GLU A 264 -40.65 2.20 -26.36
CA GLU A 264 -41.05 2.29 -27.76
C GLU A 264 -39.85 2.08 -28.71
N GLU A 265 -40.02 1.21 -29.69
CA GLU A 265 -39.04 0.94 -30.74
C GLU A 265 -38.84 2.20 -31.62
N PRO A 266 -37.60 2.57 -31.96
CA PRO A 266 -37.37 3.69 -32.88
C PRO A 266 -37.76 3.29 -34.31
N GLU A 267 -38.74 4.01 -34.87
CA GLU A 267 -39.09 3.93 -36.28
C GLU A 267 -37.88 4.28 -37.16
N GLY A 268 -37.53 3.34 -38.04
CA GLY A 268 -36.45 3.47 -39.00
C GLY A 268 -36.70 4.60 -40.00
N HIS A 269 -35.79 5.58 -40.02
CA HIS A 269 -35.73 6.58 -41.08
C HIS A 269 -34.78 6.10 -42.18
N SER A 270 -35.33 5.48 -43.22
CA SER A 270 -34.66 5.26 -44.50
C SER A 270 -34.68 6.57 -45.28
N GLY A 271 -33.55 7.29 -45.29
CA GLY A 271 -33.33 8.43 -46.16
C GLY A 271 -32.41 8.04 -47.32
N ASP A 272 -32.99 7.84 -48.50
CA ASP A 272 -32.30 7.89 -49.79
C ASP A 272 -31.83 9.32 -50.08
N GLY A 273 -30.60 9.47 -50.55
CA GLY A 273 -30.00 10.72 -51.00
C GLY A 273 -28.55 10.58 -51.41
#